data_AF-A0A523UHB9-F1
#
_entry.id   AF-A0A523UHB9-F1
#
_cell.length_a   1.000
_cell.length_b   1.000
_cell.length_c   1.000
_cell.angle_alpha   90.00
_cell.angle_beta   90.00
_cell.angle_gamma   90.00
#
_symmetry.space_group_name_H-M   'P 1'
#
loop_
_entity.id
_entity.type
_entity.pdbx_description
1 polymer ?
#
loop_
_entity_poly.entity_id
_entity_poly.type
_entity_poly.pdbx_seq_one_letter_code
_entity_poly.pdbx_strand_id
1 'polypeptide(L)'
;MWWKELKSRHGVVLLAVAMSICLVLSSCTGPTPTQTPTQAPESTATAEFEVDSLVLAPTEVVAGEAVSVKADVTNVGEAKGIYTATLTVDGKVVDMKEIIVDVGGTETVSFTYSQDAVGTYSIRLDGLTTTLKVLKSAPSGPAEVSITSNRTITDFPNTIAFILEGSSTLPVAAINLEYGTDKRSVVSEVSRVEPEYAPEAKIATSWVWEMKKTGSLPPGARVWWRWRITDEAERTYVTPRQTIVFEDTRYQWQVEVAPDLDIYWHSLGASLVKELTEGVESRLSRVKLEVDIPGERKPKVFVYPNAEDLRSAVLFTQEWTGALAFGDYNIILIPVRLDDLEWAKRTLAHEITHLLVREATFGPFGDIPTWLNEGLAQYAEGEMEEDQSEILDHAIKEDNIISVRSLGSGFPANPEQARLAYAQSLSLVSYLLDVYGWAEMRELLTVFKEGSTYSNALQKVYSFDTDGLEEQWRAYIGTS
;
A
#
# COMPACT_ATOMS: atom_id res chain seq x y z
N MET A 1 10.92 -33.27 9.33
CA MET A 1 11.20 -34.63 8.82
C MET A 1 12.57 -34.57 8.15
N TRP A 2 13.51 -35.34 8.69
CA TRP A 2 14.90 -35.62 8.25
C TRP A 2 16.00 -34.55 8.41
N TRP A 3 16.69 -34.73 9.53
CA TRP A 3 18.05 -34.32 9.90
C TRP A 3 18.91 -35.60 9.95
N LYS A 4 20.21 -35.52 9.64
CA LYS A 4 21.30 -36.42 10.12
C LYS A 4 22.61 -35.65 9.99
N GLU A 5 23.21 -35.13 11.07
CA GLU A 5 24.16 -35.79 11.99
C GLU A 5 25.33 -36.51 11.27
N LEU A 6 26.60 -36.23 11.60
CA LEU A 6 27.22 -36.76 12.81
C LEU A 6 28.42 -35.92 13.33
N LYS A 7 28.45 -35.78 14.67
CA LYS A 7 29.58 -35.38 15.54
C LYS A 7 30.66 -36.49 15.54
N SER A 8 31.94 -36.24 15.85
CA SER A 8 32.54 -36.12 17.20
C SER A 8 34.03 -36.57 17.03
N ARG A 9 35.03 -36.32 17.89
CA ARG A 9 35.10 -36.14 19.34
C ARG A 9 36.56 -35.78 19.74
N HIS A 10 36.72 -34.77 20.61
CA HIS A 10 37.48 -34.74 21.87
C HIS A 10 39.01 -35.02 21.95
N GLY A 11 39.70 -34.07 22.60
CA GLY A 11 40.62 -34.29 23.73
C GLY A 11 42.11 -34.41 23.38
N VAL A 12 43.12 -33.93 24.12
CA VAL A 12 43.32 -33.09 25.32
C VAL A 12 44.83 -33.21 25.66
N VAL A 13 45.45 -32.17 26.25
CA VAL A 13 46.66 -32.19 27.15
C VAL A 13 48.11 -32.09 26.61
N LEU A 14 48.73 -30.96 27.02
CA LEU A 14 50.04 -30.67 27.67
C LEU A 14 51.44 -30.95 27.05
N LEU A 15 52.25 -29.87 27.17
CA LEU A 15 53.63 -29.74 27.70
C LEU A 15 54.77 -30.66 27.19
N ALA A 16 55.68 -29.99 26.46
CA ALA A 16 57.05 -29.63 26.87
C ALA A 16 58.21 -30.65 26.90
N VAL A 17 59.39 -30.06 26.60
CA VAL A 17 60.75 -30.34 27.09
C VAL A 17 61.68 -31.21 26.22
N ALA A 18 62.88 -30.62 26.01
CA ALA A 18 64.22 -31.23 25.90
C ALA A 18 64.58 -31.96 24.60
N MET A 19 65.82 -32.00 24.11
CA MET A 19 67.15 -31.44 24.42
C MET A 19 68.09 -32.17 23.44
N SER A 20 69.33 -31.69 23.30
CA SER A 20 70.51 -32.50 22.89
C SER A 20 70.71 -32.78 21.39
N ILE A 21 71.92 -32.84 20.81
CA ILE A 21 73.31 -32.76 21.29
C ILE A 21 74.25 -32.62 20.08
N CYS A 22 75.43 -32.03 20.34
CA CYS A 22 76.74 -32.00 19.66
C CYS A 22 77.04 -32.76 18.34
N LEU A 23 77.90 -32.14 17.52
CA LEU A 23 79.27 -32.56 17.13
C LEU A 23 79.85 -31.46 16.19
N VAL A 24 80.74 -30.54 16.57
CA VAL A 24 82.20 -30.56 16.86
C VAL A 24 83.10 -31.13 15.74
N LEU A 25 84.16 -30.34 15.44
CA LEU A 25 85.42 -30.56 14.70
C LEU A 25 85.40 -30.04 13.24
N SER A 26 86.36 -29.27 12.73
CA SER A 26 87.69 -28.89 13.21
C SER A 26 88.24 -27.67 12.46
N SER A 27 88.98 -26.85 13.22
CA SER A 27 90.14 -25.99 12.91
C SER A 27 90.58 -25.73 11.46
N CYS A 28 90.88 -24.47 11.15
CA CYS A 28 92.27 -23.96 11.19
C CYS A 28 92.36 -22.45 10.98
N THR A 29 93.24 -21.86 11.77
CA THR A 29 93.54 -20.44 11.99
C THR A 29 94.41 -19.84 10.90
N GLY A 30 94.09 -18.62 10.45
CA GLY A 30 95.00 -17.69 9.77
C GLY A 30 94.98 -16.33 10.50
N PRO A 31 96.10 -15.59 10.56
CA PRO A 31 96.33 -14.57 11.57
C PRO A 31 95.76 -13.18 11.21
N THR A 32 95.48 -12.47 12.30
CA THR A 32 95.10 -11.08 12.52
C THR A 32 95.90 -10.05 11.69
N PRO A 33 95.28 -8.90 11.39
CA PRO A 33 95.90 -7.67 11.88
C PRO A 33 94.91 -6.71 12.56
N THR A 34 95.38 -6.25 13.73
CA THR A 34 95.31 -4.90 14.27
C THR A 34 93.94 -4.30 14.60
N GLN A 35 93.62 -4.30 15.90
CA GLN A 35 92.68 -3.39 16.55
C GLN A 35 93.30 -1.99 16.70
N THR A 36 92.48 -0.96 16.45
CA THR A 36 92.64 0.44 16.85
C THR A 36 91.30 0.86 17.52
N PRO A 37 91.27 1.80 18.47
CA PRO A 37 90.70 1.61 19.81
C PRO A 37 89.21 1.98 19.90
N THR A 38 88.54 1.35 20.86
CA THR A 38 87.19 1.65 21.38
C THR A 38 86.94 3.14 21.61
N GLN A 39 85.99 3.72 20.88
CA GLN A 39 85.23 4.90 21.29
C GLN A 39 84.10 4.48 22.24
N ALA A 40 83.86 5.29 23.29
CA ALA A 40 82.68 5.19 24.14
C ALA A 40 81.40 5.29 23.28
N PRO A 41 80.27 4.64 23.64
CA PRO A 41 79.10 4.58 22.77
C PRO A 41 78.57 6.00 22.54
N GLU A 42 78.53 6.42 21.28
CA GLU A 42 77.66 7.51 20.85
C GLU A 42 76.22 7.13 21.23
N SER A 43 75.51 8.07 21.85
CA SER A 43 74.09 7.95 22.16
C SER A 43 73.32 7.71 20.87
N THR A 44 72.83 6.49 20.65
CA THR A 44 72.00 6.09 19.51
C THR A 44 70.55 6.53 19.70
N ALA A 45 70.31 7.79 20.11
CA ALA A 45 68.94 8.29 20.26
C ALA A 45 68.28 8.32 18.87
N THR A 46 67.30 7.46 18.65
CA THR A 46 66.57 7.33 17.39
C THR A 46 65.14 7.85 17.54
N ALA A 47 64.60 8.44 16.47
CA ALA A 47 63.17 8.73 16.38
C ALA A 47 62.39 7.42 16.12
N GLU A 48 61.24 7.27 16.76
CA GLU A 48 60.33 6.13 16.60
C GLU A 48 58.91 6.70 16.62
N PHE A 49 58.05 6.29 15.69
CA PHE A 49 56.73 6.91 15.49
C PHE A 49 55.61 5.89 15.61
N GLU A 50 54.54 6.28 16.32
CA GLU A 50 53.28 5.55 16.38
C GLU A 50 52.18 6.38 15.73
N VAL A 51 51.29 5.71 14.98
CA VAL A 51 50.11 6.34 14.37
C VAL A 51 48.90 5.94 15.20
N ASP A 52 48.34 6.91 15.91
CA ASP A 52 47.34 6.66 16.96
C ASP A 52 45.90 6.69 16.43
N SER A 53 45.66 7.42 15.34
CA SER A 53 44.31 7.65 14.80
C SER A 53 44.30 7.65 13.27
N LEU A 54 43.19 7.20 12.69
CA LEU A 54 42.89 7.37 11.26
C LEU A 54 41.43 7.78 11.11
N VAL A 55 41.22 9.04 10.75
CA VAL A 55 39.89 9.65 10.57
C VAL A 55 39.67 9.96 9.10
N LEU A 56 38.61 9.39 8.54
CA LEU A 56 38.13 9.68 7.20
C LEU A 56 36.82 10.48 7.31
N ALA A 57 36.78 11.65 6.68
CA ALA A 57 35.61 12.52 6.73
C ALA A 57 35.33 13.18 5.35
N PRO A 58 34.13 12.97 4.78
CA PRO A 58 33.12 11.95 5.13
C PRO A 58 33.56 10.53 4.72
N THR A 59 32.91 9.49 5.27
CA THR A 59 33.16 8.08 4.92
C THR A 59 32.38 7.59 3.70
N GLU A 60 31.43 8.40 3.22
CA GLU A 60 30.65 8.17 2.01
C GLU A 60 30.59 9.47 1.18
N VAL A 61 30.89 9.38 -0.12
CA VAL A 61 30.85 10.53 -1.06
C VAL A 61 30.31 10.12 -2.43
N VAL A 62 29.89 11.09 -3.24
CA VAL A 62 29.62 10.87 -4.67
C VAL A 62 30.95 10.80 -5.45
N ALA A 63 30.97 10.02 -6.53
CA ALA A 63 32.08 9.96 -7.47
C ALA A 63 32.62 11.36 -7.83
N GLY A 64 33.93 11.54 -7.66
CA GLY A 64 34.65 12.80 -7.93
C GLY A 64 34.68 13.81 -6.78
N GLU A 65 33.90 13.61 -5.71
CA GLU A 65 33.99 14.45 -4.51
C GLU A 65 35.22 14.10 -3.67
N ALA A 66 35.75 15.11 -2.97
CA ALA A 66 36.94 14.98 -2.16
C ALA A 66 36.60 14.60 -0.70
N VAL A 67 37.43 13.75 -0.11
CA VAL A 67 37.42 13.37 1.30
C VAL A 67 38.71 13.80 2.00
N SER A 68 38.61 14.08 3.30
CA SER A 68 39.76 14.35 4.15
C SER A 68 40.17 13.08 4.88
N VAL A 69 41.45 12.70 4.78
CA VAL A 69 42.06 11.62 5.56
C VAL A 69 43.06 12.24 6.52
N LYS A 70 42.84 12.06 7.83
CA LYS A 70 43.72 12.59 8.89
C LYS A 70 44.23 11.48 9.79
N ALA A 71 45.46 11.61 10.23
CA ALA A 71 46.06 10.73 11.21
C ALA A 71 46.95 11.52 12.16
N ASP A 72 46.90 11.20 13.44
CA ASP A 72 47.81 11.73 14.44
C ASP A 72 49.02 10.82 14.56
N VAL A 73 50.22 11.42 14.50
CA VAL A 73 51.50 10.72 14.56
C VAL A 73 52.27 11.22 15.77
N THR A 74 52.59 10.31 16.68
CA THR A 74 53.32 10.60 17.92
C THR A 74 54.74 10.07 17.83
N ASN A 75 55.74 10.90 18.15
CA ASN A 75 57.13 10.45 18.24
C ASN A 75 57.42 9.92 19.65
N VAL A 76 57.48 8.60 19.77
CA VAL A 76 57.76 7.87 21.01
C VAL A 76 59.26 7.58 21.22
N GLY A 77 60.10 7.96 20.25
CA GLY A 77 61.55 7.80 20.31
C GLY A 77 62.26 8.86 21.16
N GLU A 78 63.59 8.80 21.18
CA GLU A 78 64.44 9.65 22.01
C GLU A 78 65.05 10.84 21.25
N ALA A 79 64.78 10.96 19.94
CA ALA A 79 65.26 12.05 19.09
C ALA A 79 64.14 12.60 18.17
N LYS A 80 64.25 13.89 17.83
CA LYS A 80 63.40 14.53 16.80
C LYS A 80 63.64 13.84 15.46
N GLY A 81 62.58 13.58 14.69
CA GLY A 81 62.72 12.94 13.39
C GLY A 81 61.69 13.41 12.36
N ILE A 82 61.88 12.95 11.13
CA ILE A 82 60.95 13.13 10.02
C ILE A 82 60.17 11.82 9.87
N TYR A 83 58.84 11.90 9.89
CA TYR A 83 57.95 10.78 9.57
C TYR A 83 57.36 10.98 8.17
N THR A 84 57.44 9.94 7.35
CA THR A 84 56.89 9.93 5.98
C THR A 84 55.55 9.18 5.98
N ALA A 85 54.45 9.92 6.13
CA ALA A 85 53.11 9.37 6.05
C ALA A 85 52.78 8.98 4.60
N THR A 86 52.43 7.70 4.39
CA THR A 86 52.07 7.17 3.07
C THR A 86 50.60 6.80 3.05
N LEU A 87 49.81 7.50 2.23
CA LEU A 87 48.41 7.17 2.00
C LEU A 87 48.31 6.13 0.88
N THR A 88 47.64 5.02 1.16
CA THR A 88 47.36 3.96 0.20
C THR A 88 45.86 3.72 0.04
N VAL A 89 45.44 3.43 -1.20
CA VAL A 89 44.08 3.04 -1.54
C VAL A 89 44.13 1.70 -2.26
N ASP A 90 43.43 0.70 -1.71
CA ASP A 90 43.48 -0.71 -2.16
C ASP A 90 44.92 -1.22 -2.35
N GLY A 91 45.81 -0.82 -1.43
CA GLY A 91 47.23 -1.20 -1.43
C GLY A 91 48.12 -0.43 -2.40
N LYS A 92 47.61 0.55 -3.16
CA LYS A 92 48.41 1.43 -4.03
C LYS A 92 48.68 2.77 -3.36
N VAL A 93 49.93 3.23 -3.38
CA VAL A 93 50.29 4.56 -2.87
C VAL A 93 49.64 5.63 -3.75
N VAL A 94 48.85 6.52 -3.15
CA VAL A 94 48.17 7.63 -3.84
C VAL A 94 48.73 8.99 -3.49
N ASP A 95 49.29 9.16 -2.29
CA ASP A 95 49.95 10.40 -1.84
C ASP A 95 50.93 10.10 -0.69
N MET A 96 51.87 11.02 -0.46
CA MET A 96 52.87 10.93 0.60
C MET A 96 53.20 12.33 1.15
N LYS A 97 53.29 12.45 2.47
CA LYS A 97 53.68 13.70 3.15
C LYS A 97 54.69 13.44 4.24
N GLU A 98 55.69 14.32 4.31
CA GLU A 98 56.65 14.32 5.40
C GLU A 98 56.24 15.35 6.45
N ILE A 99 56.27 14.94 7.72
CA ILE A 99 56.07 15.80 8.88
C ILE A 99 57.26 15.64 9.82
N ILE A 100 57.59 16.71 10.54
CA ILE A 100 58.65 16.70 11.55
C ILE A 100 57.97 16.66 12.90
N VAL A 101 58.30 15.67 13.73
CA VAL A 101 57.69 15.50 15.06
C VAL A 101 58.78 15.52 16.13
N ASP A 102 58.66 16.45 17.07
CA ASP A 102 59.57 16.56 18.22
C ASP A 102 59.39 15.38 19.19
N VAL A 103 60.40 15.12 20.03
CA VAL A 103 60.38 14.03 21.03
C VAL A 103 59.17 14.17 21.95
N GLY A 104 58.35 13.12 22.05
CA GLY A 104 57.11 13.11 22.83
C GLY A 104 55.99 13.99 22.28
N GLY A 105 56.18 14.61 21.10
CA GLY A 105 55.18 15.42 20.43
C GLY A 105 54.25 14.59 19.54
N THR A 106 53.09 15.15 19.22
CA THR A 106 52.10 14.59 18.30
C THR A 106 51.77 15.64 17.24
N GLU A 107 51.82 15.24 15.97
CA GLU A 107 51.46 16.09 14.83
C GLU A 107 50.39 15.40 13.97
N THR A 108 49.45 16.17 13.45
CA THR A 108 48.39 15.63 12.57
C THR A 108 48.78 15.79 11.09
N VAL A 109 48.85 14.69 10.36
CA VAL A 109 48.95 14.71 8.89
C VAL A 109 47.54 14.71 8.28
N SER A 110 47.34 15.51 7.23
CA SER A 110 46.06 15.59 6.52
C SER A 110 46.25 15.44 5.01
N PHE A 111 45.49 14.54 4.40
CA PHE A 111 45.40 14.33 2.96
C PHE A 111 44.01 14.70 2.45
N THR A 112 43.95 15.02 1.16
CA THR A 112 42.70 15.18 0.41
C THR A 112 42.73 14.17 -0.72
N TYR A 113 41.69 13.35 -0.84
CA TYR A 113 41.60 12.30 -1.84
C TYR A 113 40.23 12.33 -2.52
N SER A 114 40.16 12.03 -3.82
CA SER A 114 38.91 11.91 -4.57
C SER A 114 38.98 10.68 -5.48
N GLN A 115 37.83 10.06 -5.75
CA GLN A 115 37.74 8.84 -6.53
C GLN A 115 36.52 8.88 -7.46
N ASP A 116 36.75 8.67 -8.75
CA ASP A 116 35.70 8.80 -9.78
C ASP A 116 34.90 7.52 -10.00
N ALA A 117 35.48 6.36 -9.71
CA ALA A 117 34.77 5.09 -9.87
C ALA A 117 33.93 4.78 -8.63
N VAL A 118 32.68 4.35 -8.88
CA VAL A 118 31.75 3.88 -7.85
C VAL A 118 32.28 2.59 -7.25
N GLY A 119 32.29 2.48 -5.92
CA GLY A 119 32.83 1.31 -5.26
C GLY A 119 33.07 1.51 -3.78
N THR A 120 33.69 0.51 -3.16
CA THR A 120 34.13 0.56 -1.77
C THR A 120 35.64 0.36 -1.78
N TYR A 121 36.35 1.32 -1.21
CA TYR A 121 37.81 1.42 -1.27
C TYR A 121 38.41 1.31 0.13
N SER A 122 39.45 0.49 0.28
CA SER A 122 40.22 0.40 1.51
C SER A 122 41.24 1.52 1.57
N ILE A 123 41.06 2.45 2.51
CA ILE A 123 41.97 3.57 2.76
C ILE A 123 42.89 3.16 3.89
N ARG A 124 44.20 3.18 3.64
CA ARG A 124 45.20 2.77 4.63
C ARG A 124 46.30 3.80 4.75
N LEU A 125 46.60 4.17 5.99
CA LEU A 125 47.76 4.97 6.37
C LEU A 125 48.53 4.16 7.40
N ASP A 126 49.71 3.68 6.98
CA ASP A 126 50.55 2.79 7.77
C ASP A 126 49.83 1.50 8.23
N GLY A 127 49.73 1.22 9.54
CA GLY A 127 49.04 0.05 10.09
C GLY A 127 47.51 0.18 10.17
N LEU A 128 46.96 1.39 10.04
CA LEU A 128 45.53 1.66 10.24
C LEU A 128 44.78 1.64 8.92
N THR A 129 43.58 1.05 8.93
CA THR A 129 42.72 0.93 7.75
C THR A 129 41.31 1.41 8.05
N THR A 130 40.71 2.12 7.10
CA THR A 130 39.30 2.52 7.09
C THR A 130 38.73 2.31 5.69
N THR A 131 37.45 2.59 5.50
CA THR A 131 36.74 2.31 4.25
C THR A 131 36.05 3.57 3.74
N LEU A 132 36.28 3.88 2.46
CA LEU A 132 35.55 4.91 1.73
C LEU A 132 34.52 4.25 0.81
N LYS A 133 33.26 4.67 0.91
CA LYS A 133 32.21 4.27 -0.05
C LYS A 133 31.94 5.41 -1.04
N VAL A 134 32.16 5.14 -2.33
CA VAL A 134 31.93 6.08 -3.43
C VAL A 134 30.64 5.67 -4.12
N LEU A 135 29.67 6.58 -4.13
CA LEU A 135 28.35 6.38 -4.72
C LEU A 135 28.28 6.93 -6.14
N LYS A 136 27.40 6.37 -6.96
CA LYS A 136 27.01 6.96 -8.24
C LYS A 136 26.33 8.31 -7.98
N SER A 137 26.58 9.31 -8.81
CA SER A 137 25.84 10.56 -8.75
C SER A 137 24.36 10.31 -9.06
N ALA A 138 23.47 10.94 -8.29
CA ALA A 138 22.05 10.90 -8.61
C ALA A 138 21.82 11.61 -9.96
N PRO A 139 20.94 11.09 -10.82
CA PRO A 139 20.56 11.76 -12.06
C PRO A 139 20.09 13.20 -11.77
N SER A 140 20.65 14.18 -12.48
CA SER A 140 20.21 15.57 -12.35
C SER A 140 19.01 15.85 -13.26
N GLY A 141 17.89 16.25 -12.67
CA GLY A 141 16.67 16.64 -13.38
C GLY A 141 15.83 15.46 -13.90
N PRO A 142 14.62 15.74 -14.42
CA PRO A 142 13.77 14.72 -15.01
C PRO A 142 14.32 14.26 -16.36
N ALA A 143 13.86 13.09 -16.82
CA ALA A 143 14.12 12.69 -18.20
C ALA A 143 13.46 13.68 -19.16
N GLU A 144 14.16 13.99 -20.25
CA GLU A 144 13.62 14.83 -21.32
C GLU A 144 12.79 13.95 -22.26
N VAL A 145 11.47 14.10 -22.18
CA VAL A 145 10.50 13.28 -22.90
C VAL A 145 9.48 14.19 -23.59
N SER A 146 9.19 13.90 -24.85
CA SER A 146 8.12 14.53 -25.63
C SER A 146 7.04 13.48 -25.93
N ILE A 147 5.83 13.69 -25.43
CA ILE A 147 4.70 12.78 -25.63
C ILE A 147 3.84 13.28 -26.78
N THR A 148 3.67 12.44 -27.81
CA THR A 148 2.79 12.72 -28.96
C THR A 148 1.42 12.08 -28.81
N SER A 149 1.31 10.99 -28.04
CA SER A 149 0.02 10.40 -27.69
C SER A 149 0.03 9.79 -26.30
N ASN A 150 -1.01 10.08 -25.53
CA ASN A 150 -1.35 9.42 -24.28
C ASN A 150 -2.87 9.34 -24.22
N ARG A 151 -3.40 8.15 -24.52
CA ARG A 151 -4.84 7.93 -24.74
C ARG A 151 -5.26 6.52 -24.37
N THR A 152 -6.57 6.31 -24.31
CA THR A 152 -7.18 4.98 -24.16
C THR A 152 -8.07 4.64 -25.35
N ILE A 153 -8.27 3.34 -25.59
CA ILE A 153 -9.35 2.80 -26.41
C ILE A 153 -10.15 1.85 -25.51
N THR A 154 -11.44 2.12 -25.37
CA THR A 154 -12.34 1.32 -24.53
C THR A 154 -13.21 0.45 -25.41
N ASP A 155 -13.26 -0.84 -25.12
CA ASP A 155 -14.24 -1.79 -25.67
C ASP A 155 -15.10 -2.27 -24.50
N PHE A 156 -16.19 -1.57 -24.22
CA PHE A 156 -17.06 -1.87 -23.09
C PHE A 156 -17.88 -3.14 -23.33
N PRO A 157 -18.03 -4.06 -22.34
CA PRO A 157 -17.46 -4.04 -20.99
C PRO A 157 -16.13 -4.81 -20.88
N ASN A 158 -15.48 -5.14 -22.00
CA ASN A 158 -14.41 -6.12 -22.07
C ASN A 158 -13.02 -5.59 -21.72
N THR A 159 -12.61 -4.45 -22.30
CA THR A 159 -11.21 -4.00 -22.22
C THR A 159 -11.03 -2.48 -22.19
N ILE A 160 -9.88 -2.06 -21.63
CA ILE A 160 -9.33 -0.71 -21.78
C ILE A 160 -7.88 -0.85 -22.27
N ALA A 161 -7.58 -0.40 -23.49
CA ALA A 161 -6.23 -0.34 -24.02
C ALA A 161 -5.62 1.03 -23.75
N PHE A 162 -4.50 1.09 -23.03
CA PHE A 162 -3.71 2.29 -22.78
C PHE A 162 -2.60 2.39 -23.82
N ILE A 163 -2.44 3.55 -24.45
CA ILE A 163 -1.49 3.75 -25.55
C ILE A 163 -0.61 4.96 -25.25
N LEU A 164 0.70 4.77 -25.36
CA LEU A 164 1.71 5.81 -25.21
C LEU A 164 2.61 5.88 -26.45
N GLU A 165 2.73 7.07 -27.03
CA GLU A 165 3.62 7.37 -28.15
C GLU A 165 4.39 8.66 -27.87
N GLY A 166 5.66 8.71 -28.26
CA GLY A 166 6.51 9.88 -28.08
C GLY A 166 7.99 9.60 -28.36
N SER A 167 8.86 10.40 -27.74
CA SER A 167 10.30 10.22 -27.77
C SER A 167 10.97 10.73 -26.50
N SER A 168 12.18 10.24 -26.23
CA SER A 168 13.09 10.76 -25.21
C SER A 168 14.43 11.14 -25.83
N THR A 169 15.18 12.04 -25.18
CA THR A 169 16.53 12.42 -25.61
C THR A 169 17.53 11.26 -25.52
N LEU A 170 17.36 10.35 -24.55
CA LEU A 170 18.16 9.14 -24.38
C LEU A 170 17.28 7.89 -24.59
N PRO A 171 17.87 6.71 -24.90
CA PRO A 171 17.11 5.48 -24.93
C PRO A 171 16.36 5.22 -23.61
N VAL A 172 15.15 4.66 -23.72
CA VAL A 172 14.35 4.33 -22.54
C VAL A 172 14.83 3.04 -21.89
N ALA A 173 15.11 3.10 -20.59
CA ALA A 173 15.48 1.95 -19.79
C ALA A 173 14.25 1.24 -19.19
N ALA A 174 13.18 1.98 -18.88
CA ALA A 174 11.93 1.41 -18.35
C ALA A 174 10.70 2.26 -18.70
N ILE A 175 9.57 1.61 -19.00
CA ILE A 175 8.26 2.24 -19.10
C ILE A 175 7.27 1.50 -18.20
N ASN A 176 6.63 2.23 -17.30
CA ASN A 176 5.65 1.72 -16.36
C ASN A 176 4.31 2.44 -16.55
N LEU A 177 3.23 1.69 -16.72
CA LEU A 177 1.87 2.21 -16.60
C LEU A 177 1.43 2.10 -15.15
N GLU A 178 1.11 3.24 -14.53
CA GLU A 178 0.47 3.31 -13.22
C GLU A 178 -1.00 3.67 -13.41
N TYR A 179 -1.91 2.83 -12.91
CA TYR A 179 -3.35 3.02 -13.08
C TYR A 179 -4.14 2.62 -11.84
N GLY A 180 -5.39 3.05 -11.79
CA GLY A 180 -6.34 2.70 -10.74
C GLY A 180 -7.72 3.25 -11.04
N THR A 181 -8.62 3.12 -10.06
CA THR A 181 -10.00 3.60 -10.17
C THR A 181 -10.35 4.58 -9.06
N ASP A 182 -11.56 5.12 -9.10
CA ASP A 182 -12.20 5.86 -8.01
C ASP A 182 -12.85 4.95 -6.96
N LYS A 183 -12.57 3.64 -7.01
CA LYS A 183 -12.97 2.68 -5.99
C LYS A 183 -12.53 3.20 -4.62
N ARG A 184 -13.46 3.21 -3.67
CA ARG A 184 -13.16 3.50 -2.28
C ARG A 184 -12.21 2.45 -1.71
N SER A 185 -11.11 2.91 -1.14
CA SER A 185 -10.17 2.05 -0.42
C SER A 185 -9.57 2.81 0.75
N VAL A 186 -9.20 2.08 1.80
CA VAL A 186 -8.53 2.64 2.99
C VAL A 186 -7.07 2.97 2.67
N VAL A 187 -6.51 2.33 1.65
CA VAL A 187 -5.15 2.57 1.17
C VAL A 187 -5.18 3.09 -0.26
N SER A 188 -4.17 3.87 -0.64
CA SER A 188 -4.03 4.28 -2.03
C SER A 188 -3.60 3.07 -2.87
N GLU A 189 -4.54 2.49 -3.61
CA GLU A 189 -4.27 1.40 -4.53
C GLU A 189 -3.77 1.97 -5.86
N VAL A 190 -2.47 1.74 -6.14
CA VAL A 190 -1.87 2.01 -7.44
C VAL A 190 -1.45 0.69 -8.04
N SER A 191 -2.10 0.30 -9.13
CA SER A 191 -1.64 -0.82 -9.94
C SER A 191 -0.52 -0.36 -10.86
N ARG A 192 0.50 -1.21 -11.03
CA ARG A 192 1.63 -0.95 -11.93
C ARG A 192 1.85 -2.14 -12.84
N VAL A 193 2.02 -1.85 -14.12
CA VAL A 193 2.37 -2.86 -15.14
C VAL A 193 3.47 -2.33 -16.04
N GLU A 194 4.31 -3.25 -16.51
CA GLU A 194 5.43 -2.99 -17.42
C GLU A 194 5.04 -3.56 -18.80
N PRO A 195 4.52 -2.73 -19.73
CA PRO A 195 4.24 -3.22 -21.07
C PRO A 195 5.51 -3.43 -21.88
N GLU A 196 5.38 -4.15 -23.00
CA GLU A 196 6.48 -4.34 -23.94
C GLU A 196 6.85 -3.02 -24.63
N TYR A 197 8.14 -2.75 -24.76
CA TYR A 197 8.71 -1.60 -25.48
C TYR A 197 10.08 -1.97 -26.06
N ALA A 198 10.54 -1.19 -27.05
CA ALA A 198 11.91 -1.28 -27.54
C ALA A 198 12.81 -0.33 -26.71
N PRO A 199 14.01 -0.76 -26.27
CA PRO A 199 14.95 0.08 -25.50
C PRO A 199 15.66 1.08 -26.42
N GLU A 200 14.89 2.01 -26.97
CA GLU A 200 15.35 3.04 -27.90
C GLU A 200 14.82 4.42 -27.50
N ALA A 201 15.26 5.48 -28.18
CA ALA A 201 14.79 6.83 -27.89
C ALA A 201 13.31 7.05 -28.27
N LYS A 202 12.78 6.25 -29.20
CA LYS A 202 11.37 6.30 -29.62
C LYS A 202 10.50 5.56 -28.61
N ILE A 203 9.42 6.20 -28.18
CA ILE A 203 8.42 5.62 -27.29
C ILE A 203 7.22 5.20 -28.13
N ALA A 204 6.93 3.90 -28.13
CA ALA A 204 5.71 3.34 -28.69
C ALA A 204 5.37 2.06 -27.92
N THR A 205 4.36 2.14 -27.05
CA THR A 205 3.94 1.00 -26.23
C THR A 205 2.44 1.06 -25.96
N SER A 206 1.86 -0.10 -25.67
CA SER A 206 0.48 -0.22 -25.25
C SER A 206 0.29 -1.35 -24.26
N TRP A 207 -0.76 -1.26 -23.46
CA TRP A 207 -1.18 -2.32 -22.54
C TRP A 207 -2.70 -2.44 -22.53
N VAL A 208 -3.22 -3.66 -22.51
CA VAL A 208 -4.66 -3.93 -22.51
C VAL A 208 -5.07 -4.47 -21.14
N TRP A 209 -5.94 -3.73 -20.46
CA TRP A 209 -6.62 -4.20 -19.26
C TRP A 209 -7.81 -5.05 -19.66
N GLU A 210 -7.72 -6.36 -19.45
CA GLU A 210 -8.81 -7.30 -19.72
C GLU A 210 -9.70 -7.52 -18.48
N MET A 211 -10.95 -7.07 -18.55
CA MET A 211 -11.92 -7.18 -17.44
C MET A 211 -12.25 -8.65 -17.13
N LYS A 212 -12.22 -9.54 -18.14
CA LYS A 212 -12.38 -10.99 -17.94
C LYS A 212 -11.34 -11.60 -17.00
N LYS A 213 -10.15 -11.00 -16.87
CA LYS A 213 -9.07 -11.51 -16.00
C LYS A 213 -9.09 -10.91 -14.59
N THR A 214 -9.66 -9.73 -14.44
CA THR A 214 -9.50 -8.91 -13.22
C THR A 214 -10.83 -8.58 -12.53
N GLY A 215 -11.96 -8.91 -13.16
CA GLY A 215 -13.29 -8.50 -12.74
C GLY A 215 -13.80 -7.34 -13.59
N SER A 216 -15.12 -7.24 -13.73
CA SER A 216 -15.77 -6.15 -14.46
C SER A 216 -15.77 -4.88 -13.62
N LEU A 217 -15.47 -3.74 -14.26
CA LEU A 217 -15.83 -2.44 -13.69
C LEU A 217 -17.32 -2.16 -13.95
N PRO A 218 -18.02 -1.49 -13.01
CA PRO A 218 -19.35 -1.00 -13.30
C PRO A 218 -19.31 0.17 -14.31
N PRO A 219 -20.36 0.34 -15.13
CA PRO A 219 -20.53 1.53 -15.93
C PRO A 219 -20.52 2.77 -15.03
N GLY A 220 -19.79 3.82 -15.44
CA GLY A 220 -19.66 5.06 -14.68
C GLY A 220 -18.45 5.12 -13.73
N ALA A 221 -17.74 4.01 -13.52
CA ALA A 221 -16.50 4.00 -12.75
C ALA A 221 -15.45 4.89 -13.41
N ARG A 222 -14.71 5.70 -12.63
CA ARG A 222 -13.62 6.51 -13.17
C ARG A 222 -12.33 5.72 -13.11
N VAL A 223 -11.66 5.61 -14.25
CA VAL A 223 -10.33 5.03 -14.37
C VAL A 223 -9.33 6.16 -14.54
N TRP A 224 -8.24 6.12 -13.79
CA TRP A 224 -7.13 7.04 -13.95
C TRP A 224 -5.86 6.30 -14.34
N TRP A 225 -4.98 6.95 -15.10
CA TRP A 225 -3.66 6.42 -15.41
C TRP A 225 -2.61 7.51 -15.59
N ARG A 226 -1.35 7.11 -15.51
CA ARG A 226 -0.17 7.89 -15.91
C ARG A 226 0.97 6.95 -16.27
N TRP A 227 1.93 7.47 -17.00
CA TRP A 227 3.12 6.73 -17.39
C TRP A 227 4.35 7.26 -16.66
N ARG A 228 5.20 6.34 -16.21
CA ARG A 228 6.54 6.64 -15.69
C ARG A 228 7.55 6.09 -16.68
N ILE A 229 8.29 6.99 -17.31
CA ILE A 229 9.38 6.68 -18.24
C ILE A 229 10.70 6.93 -17.52
N THR A 230 11.61 5.98 -17.61
CA THR A 230 12.98 6.08 -17.09
C THR A 230 13.94 5.92 -18.26
N ASP A 231 14.90 6.84 -18.41
CA ASP A 231 15.93 6.75 -19.43
C ASP A 231 17.17 5.96 -18.94
N GLU A 232 18.12 5.67 -19.83
CA GLU A 232 19.38 4.98 -19.49
C GLU A 232 20.27 5.73 -18.49
N ALA A 233 20.04 7.04 -18.30
CA ALA A 233 20.70 7.82 -17.26
C ALA A 233 19.96 7.71 -15.91
N GLU A 234 18.97 6.83 -15.78
CA GLU A 234 18.10 6.64 -14.61
C GLU A 234 17.27 7.89 -14.25
N ARG A 235 17.15 8.86 -15.16
CA ARG A 235 16.26 10.00 -14.97
C ARG A 235 14.83 9.55 -15.23
N THR A 236 13.88 10.08 -14.46
CA THR A 236 12.46 9.73 -14.61
C THR A 236 11.63 10.90 -15.12
N TYR A 237 10.67 10.63 -15.98
CA TYR A 237 9.59 11.52 -16.36
C TYR A 237 8.25 10.84 -16.06
N VAL A 238 7.32 11.57 -15.44
CA VAL A 238 5.97 11.08 -15.15
C VAL A 238 4.97 11.94 -15.88
N THR A 239 4.13 11.33 -16.73
CA THR A 239 3.08 12.08 -17.43
C THR A 239 2.06 12.64 -16.42
N PRO A 240 1.37 13.75 -16.76
CA PRO A 240 0.18 14.14 -16.02
C PRO A 240 -0.81 12.97 -15.92
N ARG A 241 -1.55 12.91 -14.81
CA ARG A 241 -2.62 11.93 -14.63
C ARG A 241 -3.76 12.24 -15.60
N GLN A 242 -4.19 11.22 -16.33
CA GLN A 242 -5.39 11.26 -17.15
C GLN A 242 -6.50 10.44 -16.51
N THR A 243 -7.75 10.72 -16.90
CA THR A 243 -8.93 10.02 -16.39
C THR A 243 -9.94 9.79 -17.51
N ILE A 244 -10.61 8.65 -17.47
CA ILE A 244 -11.81 8.36 -18.27
C ILE A 244 -12.94 7.90 -17.34
N VAL A 245 -14.17 7.97 -17.83
CA VAL A 245 -15.29 7.23 -17.28
C VAL A 245 -15.43 5.94 -18.10
N PHE A 246 -15.48 4.79 -17.44
CA PHE A 246 -15.76 3.50 -18.08
C PHE A 246 -17.26 3.41 -18.32
N GLU A 247 -17.72 3.98 -19.42
CA GLU A 247 -19.15 4.13 -19.75
C GLU A 247 -19.65 3.00 -20.65
N ASP A 248 -20.91 2.62 -20.47
CA ASP A 248 -21.59 1.74 -21.42
C ASP A 248 -21.93 2.50 -22.70
N THR A 249 -21.05 2.39 -23.70
CA THR A 249 -21.14 3.11 -24.97
C THR A 249 -22.21 2.56 -25.91
N ARG A 250 -22.96 1.52 -25.52
CA ARG A 250 -24.09 1.00 -26.31
C ARG A 250 -25.27 1.97 -26.32
N TYR A 251 -25.33 2.88 -25.35
CA TYR A 251 -26.43 3.83 -25.18
C TYR A 251 -25.92 5.27 -25.13
N GLN A 252 -26.84 6.21 -25.38
CA GLN A 252 -26.62 7.65 -25.17
C GLN A 252 -27.35 8.05 -23.89
N TRP A 253 -26.61 8.15 -22.78
CA TRP A 253 -27.17 8.38 -21.46
C TRP A 253 -27.66 9.82 -21.29
N GLN A 254 -28.86 9.95 -20.74
CA GLN A 254 -29.37 11.18 -20.14
C GLN A 254 -29.21 11.10 -18.63
N VAL A 255 -29.15 12.25 -17.96
CA VAL A 255 -28.95 12.32 -16.50
C VAL A 255 -30.03 13.19 -15.88
N GLU A 256 -30.76 12.63 -14.92
CA GLU A 256 -31.56 13.39 -13.96
C GLU A 256 -30.70 13.61 -12.71
N VAL A 257 -30.39 14.87 -12.41
CA VAL A 257 -29.56 15.26 -11.26
C VAL A 257 -30.46 15.63 -10.10
N ALA A 258 -30.35 14.90 -9.00
CA ALA A 258 -31.11 15.13 -7.78
C ALA A 258 -30.18 15.39 -6.58
N PRO A 259 -30.68 15.97 -5.47
CA PRO A 259 -29.92 16.13 -4.23
C PRO A 259 -29.21 14.84 -3.76
N ASP A 260 -29.93 13.72 -3.68
CA ASP A 260 -29.40 12.51 -3.03
C ASP A 260 -28.77 11.50 -4.02
N LEU A 261 -29.10 11.60 -5.30
CA LEU A 261 -28.56 10.70 -6.34
C LEU A 261 -28.56 11.34 -7.75
N ASP A 262 -27.82 10.73 -8.67
CA ASP A 262 -27.95 10.96 -10.12
C ASP A 262 -28.53 9.71 -10.80
N ILE A 263 -29.59 9.87 -11.60
CA ILE A 263 -30.12 8.77 -12.43
C ILE A 263 -29.64 8.95 -13.86
N TYR A 264 -28.82 8.01 -14.30
CA TYR A 264 -28.42 7.81 -15.68
C TYR A 264 -29.43 6.88 -16.34
N TRP A 265 -30.06 7.35 -17.41
CA TRP A 265 -31.11 6.60 -18.09
C TRP A 265 -31.02 6.78 -19.60
N HIS A 266 -31.60 5.83 -20.32
CA HIS A 266 -31.85 5.92 -21.75
C HIS A 266 -33.21 5.28 -22.04
N SER A 267 -33.80 5.61 -23.18
CA SER A 267 -35.05 4.99 -23.68
C SER A 267 -36.31 5.08 -22.80
N LEU A 268 -36.23 5.63 -21.57
CA LEU A 268 -37.38 5.94 -20.70
C LEU A 268 -37.96 7.34 -21.03
N GLY A 269 -39.13 7.67 -20.48
CA GLY A 269 -39.66 9.04 -20.57
C GLY A 269 -39.15 9.90 -19.42
N ALA A 270 -38.76 11.16 -19.68
CA ALA A 270 -38.25 12.06 -18.64
C ALA A 270 -39.21 12.24 -17.45
N SER A 271 -40.53 12.24 -17.69
CA SER A 271 -41.54 12.29 -16.63
C SER A 271 -41.52 11.07 -15.71
N LEU A 272 -41.27 9.89 -16.27
CA LEU A 272 -41.18 8.65 -15.50
C LEU A 272 -39.91 8.62 -14.65
N VAL A 273 -38.78 9.08 -15.21
CA VAL A 273 -37.53 9.17 -14.46
C VAL A 273 -37.63 10.17 -13.32
N LYS A 274 -38.32 11.29 -13.55
CA LYS A 274 -38.63 12.24 -12.49
C LYS A 274 -39.50 11.62 -11.39
N GLU A 275 -40.56 10.88 -11.76
CA GLU A 275 -41.40 10.15 -10.80
C GLU A 275 -40.61 9.10 -10.01
N LEU A 276 -39.69 8.38 -10.67
CA LEU A 276 -38.79 7.44 -10.02
C LEU A 276 -37.89 8.16 -9.01
N THR A 277 -37.25 9.25 -9.44
CA THR A 277 -36.33 10.05 -8.62
C THR A 277 -37.04 10.59 -7.38
N GLU A 278 -38.17 11.27 -7.55
CA GLU A 278 -38.97 11.84 -6.44
C GLU A 278 -39.47 10.73 -5.50
N GLY A 279 -39.86 9.57 -6.04
CA GLY A 279 -40.26 8.41 -5.26
C GLY A 279 -39.13 7.84 -4.40
N VAL A 280 -37.91 7.77 -4.95
CA VAL A 280 -36.71 7.30 -4.23
C VAL A 280 -36.31 8.32 -3.16
N GLU A 281 -36.24 9.62 -3.46
CA GLU A 281 -35.88 10.66 -2.47
C GLU A 281 -36.90 10.73 -1.33
N SER A 282 -38.20 10.59 -1.64
CA SER A 282 -39.25 10.50 -0.61
C SER A 282 -39.03 9.33 0.35
N ARG A 283 -38.62 8.17 -0.16
CA ARG A 283 -38.27 7.00 0.65
C ARG A 283 -37.00 7.20 1.46
N LEU A 284 -35.94 7.72 0.85
CA LEU A 284 -34.67 8.02 1.51
C LEU A 284 -34.80 9.07 2.61
N SER A 285 -35.76 9.99 2.53
CA SER A 285 -36.03 10.98 3.58
C SER A 285 -36.38 10.37 4.95
N ARG A 286 -36.78 9.08 4.97
CA ARG A 286 -37.00 8.29 6.19
C ARG A 286 -35.69 7.93 6.89
N VAL A 287 -34.62 7.77 6.13
CA VAL A 287 -33.30 7.31 6.57
C VAL A 287 -32.44 8.51 6.98
N LYS A 288 -32.44 8.85 8.28
CA LYS A 288 -31.79 10.06 8.81
C LYS A 288 -30.35 9.81 9.26
N LEU A 289 -29.54 9.23 8.37
CA LEU A 289 -28.14 8.92 8.67
C LEU A 289 -27.24 10.17 8.73
N GLU A 290 -27.65 11.28 8.11
CA GLU A 290 -26.91 12.57 8.13
C GLU A 290 -25.45 12.43 7.67
N VAL A 291 -25.24 11.64 6.61
CA VAL A 291 -23.91 11.38 6.05
C VAL A 291 -23.55 12.49 5.05
N ASP A 292 -22.41 13.15 5.27
CA ASP A 292 -21.87 14.10 4.30
C ASP A 292 -21.20 13.34 3.15
N ILE A 293 -21.87 13.29 2.00
CA ILE A 293 -21.36 12.63 0.80
C ILE A 293 -20.79 13.70 -0.13
N PRO A 294 -19.47 13.70 -0.39
CA PRO A 294 -18.89 14.56 -1.40
C PRO A 294 -19.61 14.37 -2.74
N GLY A 295 -19.92 15.44 -3.46
CA GLY A 295 -20.71 15.35 -4.70
C GLY A 295 -20.15 14.39 -5.75
N GLU A 296 -18.83 14.21 -5.80
CA GLU A 296 -18.15 13.22 -6.66
C GLU A 296 -18.41 11.76 -6.29
N ARG A 297 -18.83 11.50 -5.04
CA ARG A 297 -19.23 10.21 -4.48
C ARG A 297 -20.75 10.07 -4.38
N LYS A 298 -21.53 11.04 -4.86
CA LYS A 298 -22.99 10.93 -4.86
C LYS A 298 -23.42 9.65 -5.59
N PRO A 299 -24.37 8.87 -5.05
CA PRO A 299 -24.88 7.67 -5.69
C PRO A 299 -25.26 7.90 -7.15
N LYS A 300 -24.78 7.02 -8.04
CA LYS A 300 -25.13 7.03 -9.46
C LYS A 300 -25.93 5.77 -9.80
N VAL A 301 -27.11 5.95 -10.34
CA VAL A 301 -28.01 4.86 -10.71
C VAL A 301 -28.07 4.76 -12.23
N PHE A 302 -27.65 3.63 -12.80
CA PHE A 302 -27.77 3.31 -14.22
C PHE A 302 -29.01 2.46 -14.45
N VAL A 303 -30.00 3.04 -15.11
CA VAL A 303 -31.28 2.40 -15.39
C VAL A 303 -31.25 1.76 -16.77
N TYR A 304 -31.46 0.45 -16.78
CA TYR A 304 -31.61 -0.38 -17.97
C TYR A 304 -33.09 -0.70 -18.20
N PRO A 305 -33.52 -0.91 -19.45
CA PRO A 305 -34.93 -1.20 -19.75
C PRO A 305 -35.33 -2.65 -19.39
N ASN A 306 -34.36 -3.56 -19.24
CA ASN A 306 -34.60 -4.95 -18.87
C ASN A 306 -33.33 -5.59 -18.28
N ALA A 307 -33.49 -6.78 -17.68
CA ALA A 307 -32.40 -7.49 -17.04
C ALA A 307 -31.34 -8.05 -18.01
N GLU A 308 -31.67 -8.28 -19.28
CA GLU A 308 -30.72 -8.76 -20.28
C GLU A 308 -29.70 -7.67 -20.67
N ASP A 309 -30.18 -6.45 -20.89
CA ASP A 309 -29.34 -5.28 -21.17
C ASP A 309 -28.40 -4.94 -19.99
N LEU A 310 -28.91 -5.06 -18.76
CA LEU A 310 -28.11 -4.92 -17.54
C LEU A 310 -27.04 -6.01 -17.44
N ARG A 311 -27.40 -7.29 -17.60
CA ARG A 311 -26.45 -8.42 -17.50
C ARG A 311 -25.34 -8.34 -18.54
N SER A 312 -25.62 -7.78 -19.72
CA SER A 312 -24.61 -7.58 -20.75
C SER A 312 -23.69 -6.37 -20.49
N ALA A 313 -23.99 -5.54 -19.49
CA ALA A 313 -23.14 -4.41 -19.07
C ALA A 313 -22.03 -4.81 -18.09
N VAL A 314 -22.11 -5.98 -17.46
CA VAL A 314 -21.17 -6.42 -16.43
C VAL A 314 -20.80 -7.89 -16.65
N LEU A 315 -19.51 -8.20 -16.65
CA LEU A 315 -19.07 -9.59 -16.80
C LEU A 315 -19.36 -10.41 -15.52
N PHE A 316 -19.73 -11.67 -15.70
CA PHE A 316 -19.94 -12.67 -14.62
C PHE A 316 -21.15 -12.43 -13.69
N THR A 317 -22.16 -11.68 -14.12
CA THR A 317 -23.41 -11.49 -13.35
C THR A 317 -24.26 -12.76 -13.30
N GLN A 318 -24.85 -13.06 -12.13
CA GLN A 318 -25.80 -14.16 -12.00
C GLN A 318 -27.19 -13.78 -12.55
N GLU A 319 -27.91 -14.78 -13.08
CA GLU A 319 -29.19 -14.55 -13.78
C GLU A 319 -30.30 -13.98 -12.90
N TRP A 320 -30.31 -14.26 -11.59
CA TRP A 320 -31.40 -13.88 -10.69
C TRP A 320 -31.26 -12.48 -10.06
N THR A 321 -30.27 -11.70 -10.49
CA THR A 321 -29.95 -10.41 -9.84
C THR A 321 -30.98 -9.33 -10.22
N GLY A 322 -31.70 -8.81 -9.22
CA GLY A 322 -32.71 -7.75 -9.38
C GLY A 322 -32.09 -6.37 -9.61
N ALA A 323 -31.16 -5.95 -8.76
CA ALA A 323 -30.30 -4.78 -8.94
C ALA A 323 -28.85 -5.16 -8.59
N LEU A 324 -27.87 -4.47 -9.16
CA LEU A 324 -26.45 -4.65 -8.85
C LEU A 324 -25.91 -3.39 -8.19
N ALA A 325 -25.56 -3.47 -6.90
CA ALA A 325 -24.88 -2.41 -6.19
C ALA A 325 -23.36 -2.63 -6.14
N PHE A 326 -22.61 -1.62 -6.57
CA PHE A 326 -21.16 -1.55 -6.51
C PHE A 326 -20.77 -0.55 -5.41
N GLY A 327 -20.83 -1.01 -4.16
CA GLY A 327 -20.67 -0.18 -2.97
C GLY A 327 -19.41 0.67 -2.93
N ASP A 328 -18.28 0.14 -3.41
CA ASP A 328 -17.03 0.90 -3.41
C ASP A 328 -17.00 2.03 -4.45
N TYR A 329 -17.87 1.99 -5.44
CA TYR A 329 -17.99 3.00 -6.49
C TYR A 329 -19.19 3.93 -6.29
N ASN A 330 -20.07 3.64 -5.32
CA ASN A 330 -21.37 4.28 -5.16
C ASN A 330 -22.21 4.24 -6.45
N ILE A 331 -22.20 3.10 -7.14
CA ILE A 331 -22.91 2.89 -8.40
C ILE A 331 -23.92 1.76 -8.23
N ILE A 332 -25.15 1.95 -8.71
CA ILE A 332 -26.20 0.94 -8.76
C ILE A 332 -26.65 0.77 -10.21
N LEU A 333 -26.85 -0.47 -10.65
CA LEU A 333 -27.45 -0.80 -11.93
C LEU A 333 -28.79 -1.47 -11.64
N ILE A 334 -29.86 -1.02 -12.29
CA ILE A 334 -31.19 -1.58 -12.08
C ILE A 334 -31.94 -1.71 -13.40
N PRO A 335 -32.65 -2.82 -13.66
CA PRO A 335 -33.58 -2.93 -14.77
C PRO A 335 -34.93 -2.36 -14.33
N VAL A 336 -35.36 -1.23 -14.90
CA VAL A 336 -36.66 -0.63 -14.57
C VAL A 336 -37.65 -0.93 -15.68
N ARG A 337 -38.71 -1.65 -15.33
CA ARG A 337 -39.84 -1.90 -16.23
C ARG A 337 -40.93 -0.86 -16.00
N LEU A 338 -41.61 -0.46 -17.07
CA LEU A 338 -42.68 0.55 -17.03
C LEU A 338 -43.89 0.11 -16.19
N ASP A 339 -44.12 -1.19 -16.07
CA ASP A 339 -45.23 -1.79 -15.33
C ASP A 339 -44.95 -1.96 -13.83
N ASP A 340 -43.74 -1.66 -13.36
CA ASP A 340 -43.33 -1.96 -11.98
C ASP A 340 -42.42 -0.89 -11.35
N LEU A 341 -42.89 0.37 -11.41
CA LEU A 341 -42.13 1.51 -10.89
C LEU A 341 -42.05 1.51 -9.36
N GLU A 342 -43.06 0.99 -8.65
CA GLU A 342 -43.03 0.93 -7.19
C GLU A 342 -41.98 -0.06 -6.67
N TRP A 343 -41.83 -1.22 -7.32
CA TRP A 343 -40.71 -2.12 -7.05
C TRP A 343 -39.36 -1.42 -7.26
N ALA A 344 -39.21 -0.66 -8.35
CA ALA A 344 -37.98 0.06 -8.63
C ALA A 344 -37.67 1.15 -7.58
N LYS A 345 -38.68 1.92 -7.15
CA LYS A 345 -38.54 2.93 -6.09
C LYS A 345 -38.10 2.29 -4.78
N ARG A 346 -38.70 1.17 -4.38
CA ARG A 346 -38.34 0.43 -3.15
C ARG A 346 -36.94 -0.15 -3.24
N THR A 347 -36.65 -0.88 -4.31
CA THR A 347 -35.34 -1.51 -4.53
C THR A 347 -34.22 -0.47 -4.55
N LEU A 348 -34.40 0.67 -5.22
CA LEU A 348 -33.38 1.73 -5.21
C LEU A 348 -33.19 2.36 -3.83
N ALA A 349 -34.26 2.58 -3.06
CA ALA A 349 -34.12 3.08 -1.69
C ALA A 349 -33.37 2.09 -0.80
N HIS A 350 -33.62 0.79 -0.95
CA HIS A 350 -32.89 -0.29 -0.28
C HIS A 350 -31.39 -0.26 -0.61
N GLU A 351 -31.06 -0.33 -1.90
CA GLU A 351 -29.66 -0.38 -2.36
C GLU A 351 -28.88 0.90 -2.05
N ILE A 352 -29.51 2.08 -2.18
CA ILE A 352 -28.87 3.35 -1.81
C ILE A 352 -28.62 3.38 -0.31
N THR A 353 -29.52 2.84 0.52
CA THR A 353 -29.31 2.80 1.97
C THR A 353 -28.07 1.98 2.33
N HIS A 354 -27.78 0.87 1.64
CA HIS A 354 -26.50 0.18 1.82
C HIS A 354 -25.28 1.07 1.50
N LEU A 355 -25.35 1.90 0.45
CA LEU A 355 -24.29 2.86 0.12
C LEU A 355 -24.10 3.90 1.24
N LEU A 356 -25.21 4.45 1.75
CA LEU A 356 -25.20 5.43 2.84
C LEU A 356 -24.64 4.84 4.13
N VAL A 357 -25.05 3.63 4.48
CA VAL A 357 -24.55 2.90 5.65
C VAL A 357 -23.05 2.63 5.50
N ARG A 358 -22.61 2.16 4.32
CA ARG A 358 -21.17 1.96 4.03
C ARG A 358 -20.40 3.27 4.16
N GLU A 359 -20.96 4.39 3.72
CA GLU A 359 -20.32 5.71 3.87
C GLU A 359 -20.22 6.14 5.34
N ALA A 360 -21.28 5.92 6.13
CA ALA A 360 -21.28 6.20 7.56
C ALA A 360 -20.24 5.37 8.32
N THR A 361 -20.08 4.09 7.97
CA THR A 361 -19.25 3.12 8.72
C THR A 361 -17.88 2.88 8.12
N PHE A 362 -17.54 3.50 6.98
CA PHE A 362 -16.29 3.22 6.29
C PHE A 362 -15.05 3.45 7.17
N GLY A 363 -14.20 2.43 7.24
CA GLY A 363 -12.92 2.46 7.92
C GLY A 363 -12.12 1.18 7.69
N PRO A 364 -10.91 1.06 8.28
CA PRO A 364 -10.11 -0.18 8.27
C PRO A 364 -10.69 -1.29 9.15
N PHE A 365 -11.74 -1.00 9.92
CA PHE A 365 -12.30 -1.90 10.91
C PHE A 365 -13.47 -2.70 10.32
N GLY A 366 -13.88 -3.78 10.99
CA GLY A 366 -14.86 -4.75 10.48
C GLY A 366 -16.24 -4.15 10.16
N ASP A 367 -17.08 -4.96 9.51
CA ASP A 367 -18.44 -4.57 9.10
C ASP A 367 -19.43 -4.48 10.28
N ILE A 368 -20.64 -3.99 10.00
CA ILE A 368 -21.76 -3.99 10.94
C ILE A 368 -22.54 -5.32 10.89
N PRO A 369 -23.36 -5.64 11.91
CA PRO A 369 -24.22 -6.82 11.87
C PRO A 369 -25.12 -6.83 10.63
N THR A 370 -25.30 -8.01 10.01
CA THR A 370 -26.15 -8.16 8.81
C THR A 370 -27.56 -7.63 9.04
N TRP A 371 -28.20 -7.95 10.16
CA TRP A 371 -29.53 -7.43 10.51
C TRP A 371 -29.62 -5.90 10.54
N LEU A 372 -28.54 -5.22 10.92
CA LEU A 372 -28.55 -3.76 10.99
C LEU A 372 -28.48 -3.17 9.58
N ASN A 373 -27.61 -3.72 8.73
CA ASN A 373 -27.48 -3.28 7.34
C ASN A 373 -28.77 -3.52 6.55
N GLU A 374 -29.31 -4.74 6.61
CA GLU A 374 -30.53 -5.13 5.90
C GLU A 374 -31.78 -4.48 6.50
N GLY A 375 -31.84 -4.35 7.83
CA GLY A 375 -32.96 -3.72 8.52
C GLY A 375 -33.09 -2.23 8.21
N LEU A 376 -31.98 -1.49 8.14
CA LEU A 376 -31.98 -0.09 7.71
C LEU A 376 -32.40 0.04 6.24
N ALA A 377 -31.93 -0.86 5.37
CA ALA A 377 -32.32 -0.89 3.96
C ALA A 377 -33.82 -1.20 3.78
N GLN A 378 -34.36 -2.19 4.50
CA GLN A 378 -35.80 -2.46 4.53
C GLN A 378 -36.61 -1.31 5.12
N TYR A 379 -36.08 -0.59 6.12
CA TYR A 379 -36.76 0.58 6.68
C TYR A 379 -36.92 1.70 5.65
N ALA A 380 -35.96 1.82 4.71
CA ALA A 380 -36.03 2.77 3.61
C ALA A 380 -37.14 2.42 2.61
N GLU A 381 -37.44 1.13 2.40
CA GLU A 381 -38.50 0.71 1.49
C GLU A 381 -39.87 1.23 1.91
N GLY A 382 -40.14 1.26 3.22
CA GLY A 382 -41.37 1.76 3.81
C GLY A 382 -42.05 0.74 4.70
N GLU A 383 -43.37 0.59 4.55
CA GLU A 383 -44.14 -0.40 5.32
C GLU A 383 -43.75 -1.82 4.90
N MET A 384 -43.71 -2.72 5.87
CA MET A 384 -43.46 -4.15 5.64
C MET A 384 -44.55 -4.73 4.72
N GLU A 385 -44.14 -5.57 3.77
CA GLU A 385 -45.10 -6.25 2.89
C GLU A 385 -45.97 -7.23 3.67
N GLU A 386 -47.19 -7.48 3.17
CA GLU A 386 -48.17 -8.36 3.82
C GLU A 386 -47.62 -9.77 4.02
N ASP A 387 -46.93 -10.33 3.03
CA ASP A 387 -46.32 -11.66 3.12
C ASP A 387 -45.18 -11.74 4.15
N GLN A 388 -44.35 -10.69 4.24
CA GLN A 388 -43.32 -10.58 5.27
C GLN A 388 -43.93 -10.45 6.68
N SER A 389 -45.00 -9.66 6.81
CA SER A 389 -45.73 -9.50 8.07
C SER A 389 -46.35 -10.81 8.53
N GLU A 390 -46.99 -11.57 7.62
CA GLU A 390 -47.59 -12.86 7.91
C GLU A 390 -46.53 -13.90 8.37
N ILE A 391 -45.37 -13.93 7.69
CA ILE A 391 -44.26 -14.82 8.05
C ILE A 391 -43.72 -14.48 9.44
N LEU A 392 -43.54 -13.18 9.75
CA LEU A 392 -43.06 -12.74 11.06
C LEU A 392 -44.07 -13.08 12.16
N ASP A 393 -45.36 -12.79 11.94
CA ASP A 393 -46.43 -13.09 12.89
C ASP A 393 -46.54 -14.59 13.18
N HIS A 394 -46.39 -15.43 12.15
CA HIS A 394 -46.39 -16.88 12.32
C HIS A 394 -45.17 -17.34 13.13
N ALA A 395 -43.98 -16.82 12.82
CA ALA A 395 -42.75 -17.15 13.56
C ALA A 395 -42.83 -16.72 15.03
N ILE A 396 -43.44 -15.57 15.34
CA ILE A 396 -43.67 -15.10 16.71
C ILE A 396 -44.62 -16.05 17.46
N LYS A 397 -45.73 -16.46 16.84
CA LYS A 397 -46.73 -17.35 17.45
C LYS A 397 -46.17 -18.73 17.78
N GLU A 398 -45.29 -19.25 16.93
CA GLU A 398 -44.68 -20.58 17.08
C GLU A 398 -43.36 -20.57 17.89
N ASP A 399 -42.94 -19.41 18.40
CA ASP A 399 -41.62 -19.19 19.03
C ASP A 399 -40.46 -19.73 18.17
N ASN A 400 -40.55 -19.50 16.86
CA ASN A 400 -39.58 -19.95 15.86
C ASN A 400 -38.91 -18.76 15.17
N ILE A 401 -38.57 -17.72 15.94
CA ILE A 401 -37.83 -16.56 15.46
C ILE A 401 -36.32 -16.81 15.51
N ILE A 402 -35.59 -16.23 14.57
CA ILE A 402 -34.14 -16.32 14.46
C ILE A 402 -33.51 -15.42 15.52
N SER A 403 -32.54 -15.93 16.30
CA SER A 403 -31.86 -15.11 17.30
C SER A 403 -31.11 -13.93 16.68
N VAL A 404 -31.03 -12.80 17.39
CA VAL A 404 -30.26 -11.60 17.03
C VAL A 404 -28.80 -11.93 16.76
N ARG A 405 -28.20 -12.87 17.51
CA ARG A 405 -26.84 -13.35 17.25
C ARG A 405 -26.72 -14.01 15.87
N SER A 406 -27.68 -14.85 15.50
CA SER A 406 -27.74 -15.49 14.18
C SER A 406 -28.01 -14.50 13.07
N LEU A 407 -28.91 -13.53 13.29
CA LEU A 407 -29.18 -12.44 12.34
C LEU A 407 -27.99 -11.47 12.18
N GLY A 408 -27.05 -11.45 13.12
CA GLY A 408 -25.80 -10.71 13.00
C GLY A 408 -24.80 -11.34 12.02
N SER A 409 -25.09 -12.53 11.52
CA SER A 409 -24.31 -13.28 10.53
C SER A 409 -25.04 -13.34 9.19
N GLY A 410 -24.44 -14.02 8.19
CA GLY A 410 -25.07 -14.20 6.88
C GLY A 410 -26.45 -14.89 6.95
N PHE A 411 -27.37 -14.43 6.11
CA PHE A 411 -28.74 -14.94 6.09
C PHE A 411 -28.85 -16.37 5.53
N PRO A 412 -29.90 -17.13 5.92
CA PRO A 412 -30.11 -18.49 5.44
C PRO A 412 -30.25 -18.58 3.92
N ALA A 413 -29.74 -19.66 3.31
CA ALA A 413 -29.93 -19.92 1.89
C ALA A 413 -31.37 -20.38 1.53
N ASN A 414 -32.15 -20.81 2.53
CA ASN A 414 -33.55 -21.16 2.34
C ASN A 414 -34.37 -19.87 2.11
N PRO A 415 -35.13 -19.74 1.01
CA PRO A 415 -35.85 -18.50 0.68
C PRO A 415 -36.87 -18.03 1.72
N GLU A 416 -37.56 -18.95 2.39
CA GLU A 416 -38.56 -18.60 3.42
C GLU A 416 -37.88 -18.11 4.70
N GLN A 417 -36.82 -18.80 5.13
CA GLN A 417 -36.01 -18.36 6.27
C GLN A 417 -35.26 -17.05 5.99
N ALA A 418 -34.83 -16.82 4.74
CA ALA A 418 -34.26 -15.54 4.33
C ALA A 418 -35.29 -14.41 4.45
N ARG A 419 -36.52 -14.60 3.94
CA ARG A 419 -37.62 -13.63 4.11
C ARG A 419 -37.91 -13.34 5.58
N LEU A 420 -37.94 -14.36 6.44
CA LEU A 420 -38.09 -14.17 7.88
C LEU A 420 -36.92 -13.35 8.47
N ALA A 421 -35.67 -13.62 8.06
CA ALA A 421 -34.52 -12.86 8.52
C ALA A 421 -34.59 -11.38 8.13
N TYR A 422 -35.03 -11.08 6.90
CA TYR A 422 -35.33 -9.72 6.46
C TYR A 422 -36.41 -9.07 7.33
N ALA A 423 -37.57 -9.71 7.48
CA ALA A 423 -38.69 -9.19 8.27
C ALA A 423 -38.30 -8.92 9.74
N GLN A 424 -37.58 -9.85 10.37
CA GLN A 424 -37.04 -9.67 11.72
C GLN A 424 -36.04 -8.51 11.80
N SER A 425 -35.18 -8.34 10.79
CA SER A 425 -34.21 -7.25 10.75
C SER A 425 -34.89 -5.88 10.68
N LEU A 426 -35.96 -5.75 9.87
CA LEU A 426 -36.79 -4.55 9.86
C LEU A 426 -37.48 -4.32 11.20
N SER A 427 -38.00 -5.36 11.84
CA SER A 427 -38.61 -5.27 13.17
C SER A 427 -37.62 -4.81 14.25
N LEU A 428 -36.39 -5.36 14.25
CA LEU A 428 -35.31 -4.98 15.16
C LEU A 428 -34.89 -3.52 14.99
N VAL A 429 -34.67 -3.08 13.75
CA VAL A 429 -34.31 -1.69 13.46
C VAL A 429 -35.45 -0.74 13.82
N SER A 430 -36.70 -1.09 13.48
CA SER A 430 -37.88 -0.31 13.88
C SER A 430 -37.96 -0.17 15.39
N TYR A 431 -37.79 -1.25 16.15
CA TYR A 431 -37.73 -1.19 17.62
C TYR A 431 -36.67 -0.19 18.13
N LEU A 432 -35.44 -0.27 17.61
CA LEU A 432 -34.37 0.63 18.03
C LEU A 432 -34.70 2.10 17.70
N LEU A 433 -35.29 2.35 16.53
CA LEU A 433 -35.68 3.69 16.10
C LEU A 433 -36.90 4.23 16.86
N ASP A 434 -37.88 3.39 17.16
CA ASP A 434 -39.12 3.77 17.85
C ASP A 434 -38.87 4.08 19.34
N VAL A 435 -37.98 3.30 19.98
CA VAL A 435 -37.70 3.42 21.42
C VAL A 435 -36.57 4.39 21.73
N TYR A 436 -35.51 4.39 20.93
CA TYR A 436 -34.31 5.20 21.20
C TYR A 436 -34.16 6.37 20.22
N GLY A 437 -34.45 6.16 18.94
CA GLY A 437 -34.41 7.21 17.93
C GLY A 437 -33.16 7.22 17.06
N TRP A 438 -33.15 8.14 16.10
CA TRP A 438 -32.08 8.26 15.08
C TRP A 438 -30.75 8.76 15.65
N ALA A 439 -30.75 9.51 16.75
CA ALA A 439 -29.49 10.02 17.32
C ALA A 439 -28.62 8.86 17.84
N GLU A 440 -29.23 7.92 18.54
CA GLU A 440 -28.63 6.71 19.08
C GLU A 440 -28.24 5.76 17.95
N MET A 441 -29.07 5.63 16.90
CA MET A 441 -28.72 4.85 15.70
C MET A 441 -27.46 5.39 15.01
N ARG A 442 -27.31 6.72 14.89
CA ARG A 442 -26.09 7.33 14.32
C ARG A 442 -24.87 7.14 15.22
N GLU A 443 -25.05 7.22 16.53
CA GLU A 443 -23.97 6.90 17.48
C GLU A 443 -23.55 5.43 17.34
N LEU A 444 -24.49 4.50 17.18
CA LEU A 444 -24.18 3.08 16.95
C LEU A 444 -23.29 2.88 15.72
N LEU A 445 -23.64 3.48 14.58
CA LEU A 445 -22.83 3.40 13.36
C LEU A 445 -21.45 4.05 13.52
N THR A 446 -21.36 5.15 14.29
CA THR A 446 -20.09 5.80 14.63
C THR A 446 -19.20 4.88 15.48
N VAL A 447 -19.78 4.20 16.47
CA VAL A 447 -19.06 3.24 17.31
C VAL A 447 -18.57 2.03 16.50
N PHE A 448 -19.33 1.58 15.50
CA PHE A 448 -18.86 0.56 14.57
C PHE A 448 -17.71 1.05 13.68
N LYS A 449 -17.79 2.28 13.17
CA LYS A 449 -16.70 2.92 12.42
C LYS A 449 -15.40 2.98 13.22
N GLU A 450 -15.47 3.08 14.54
CA GLU A 450 -14.32 3.06 15.46
C GLU A 450 -13.78 1.65 15.75
N GLY A 451 -14.41 0.59 15.22
CA GLY A 451 -13.96 -0.79 15.31
C GLY A 451 -14.45 -1.58 16.52
N SER A 452 -15.58 -1.18 17.12
CA SER A 452 -16.19 -1.93 18.22
C SER A 452 -16.82 -3.25 17.75
N THR A 453 -16.77 -4.28 18.59
CA THR A 453 -17.55 -5.51 18.39
C THR A 453 -19.05 -5.25 18.61
N TYR A 454 -19.92 -6.09 18.03
CA TYR A 454 -21.39 -5.93 18.10
C TYR A 454 -21.91 -5.74 19.52
N SER A 455 -21.55 -6.63 20.44
CA SER A 455 -22.02 -6.57 21.84
C SER A 455 -21.51 -5.33 22.56
N ASN A 456 -20.24 -4.94 22.36
CA ASN A 456 -19.70 -3.73 22.98
C ASN A 456 -20.29 -2.43 22.40
N ALA A 457 -20.61 -2.42 21.09
CA ALA A 457 -21.25 -1.28 20.45
C ALA A 457 -22.65 -1.05 21.02
N LEU A 458 -23.47 -2.12 21.10
CA LEU A 458 -24.78 -2.07 21.73
C LEU A 458 -24.68 -1.66 23.20
N GLN A 459 -23.72 -2.21 23.95
CA GLN A 459 -23.56 -1.90 25.37
C GLN A 459 -23.17 -0.43 25.58
N LYS A 460 -22.34 0.14 24.70
CA LYS A 460 -21.93 1.55 24.76
C LYS A 460 -23.10 2.49 24.47
N VAL A 461 -23.95 2.16 23.51
CA VAL A 461 -25.00 3.07 23.01
C VAL A 461 -26.32 2.89 23.74
N TYR A 462 -26.76 1.64 23.93
CA TYR A 462 -28.09 1.32 24.47
C TYR A 462 -28.05 0.73 25.89
N SER A 463 -26.86 0.58 26.47
CA SER A 463 -26.66 0.00 27.81
C SER A 463 -27.04 -1.48 27.94
N PHE A 464 -27.17 -2.20 26.83
CA PHE A 464 -27.34 -3.66 26.79
C PHE A 464 -26.47 -4.30 25.70
N ASP A 465 -26.11 -5.56 25.85
CA ASP A 465 -25.37 -6.31 24.84
C ASP A 465 -26.31 -7.00 23.83
N THR A 466 -25.79 -7.96 23.06
CA THR A 466 -26.59 -8.67 22.04
C THR A 466 -27.71 -9.52 22.65
N ASP A 467 -27.51 -10.11 23.83
CA ASP A 467 -28.56 -10.89 24.49
C ASP A 467 -29.61 -9.97 25.11
N GLY A 468 -29.18 -8.84 25.67
CA GLY A 468 -30.11 -7.82 26.14
C GLY A 468 -30.93 -7.19 24.99
N LEU A 469 -30.35 -7.04 23.79
CA LEU A 469 -31.12 -6.64 22.60
C LEU A 469 -32.20 -7.67 22.25
N GLU A 470 -31.88 -8.96 22.26
CA GLU A 470 -32.86 -10.04 22.03
C GLU A 470 -34.00 -9.96 23.05
N GLU A 471 -33.69 -9.89 24.34
CA GLU A 471 -34.69 -9.84 25.42
C GLU A 471 -35.63 -8.63 25.26
N GLN A 472 -35.06 -7.44 25.03
CA GLN A 472 -35.84 -6.22 24.94
C GLN A 472 -36.68 -6.16 23.65
N TRP A 473 -36.13 -6.62 22.53
CA TRP A 473 -36.86 -6.69 21.26
C TRP A 473 -37.99 -7.74 21.32
N ARG A 474 -37.75 -8.91 21.92
CA ARG A 474 -38.80 -9.92 22.14
C ARG A 474 -39.95 -9.36 22.98
N ALA A 475 -39.62 -8.67 24.07
CA ALA A 475 -40.62 -7.99 24.90
C ALA A 475 -41.42 -6.94 24.10
N TYR A 476 -40.76 -6.20 23.19
CA TYR A 476 -41.41 -5.21 22.32
C TYR A 476 -42.42 -5.84 21.35
N ILE A 477 -42.10 -6.98 20.75
CA ILE A 477 -42.99 -7.69 19.82
C ILE A 477 -43.99 -8.64 20.52
N GLY A 478 -43.99 -8.66 21.86
CA GLY A 478 -44.97 -9.40 22.66
C GLY A 478 -44.67 -10.90 22.82
N THR A 479 -43.40 -11.30 22.74
CA THR A 479 -42.95 -12.68 23.01
C THR A 479 -41.95 -12.74 24.16
N SER A 480 -41.81 -13.89 24.82
CA SER A 480 -41.00 -14.07 26.05
C SER A 480 -39.87 -15.06 25.88
#